data_AF-I1D679-F1
#
_entry.id   AF-I1D679-F1
#
_cell.length_a   1.000
_cell.length_b   1.000
_cell.length_c   1.000
_cell.angle_alpha   90.00
_cell.angle_beta   90.00
_cell.angle_gamma   90.00
#
_symmetry.space_group_name_H-M   'P 1'
#
loop_
_entity.id
_entity.type
_entity.pdbx_description
1 polymer ?
#
loop_
_entity_poly.entity_id
_entity_poly.type
_entity_poly.pdbx_seq_one_letter_code
_entity_poly.pdbx_strand_id
1 'polypeptide(L)'
;MADAAKALGLSTTRRAALVAIVVCALAFTIAVPLRTYLAQRANVAAQEREVAELEAEVDRLEKRRAELQDPAQVEAEARRRLRYVMPGETPYIVQFPDSRARQGSGTDERSVEPEPWYEMLWNSVTER
;
A
#
# COMPACT_ATOMS: atom_id res chain seq x y z
N MET A 1 18.96 74.61 -8.14
CA MET A 1 17.97 73.53 -8.42
C MET A 1 18.67 72.19 -8.61
N ALA A 2 19.15 71.57 -7.52
CA ALA A 2 19.73 70.22 -7.55
C ALA A 2 19.26 69.31 -6.40
N ASP A 3 18.51 69.83 -5.41
CA ASP A 3 18.07 69.06 -4.24
C ASP A 3 16.71 68.37 -4.38
N ALA A 4 15.91 68.69 -5.39
CA ALA A 4 14.59 68.07 -5.56
C ALA A 4 14.67 66.62 -6.10
N ALA A 5 15.71 66.28 -6.88
CA ALA A 5 15.87 64.95 -7.46
C ALA A 5 16.36 63.91 -6.43
N LYS A 6 17.07 64.34 -5.38
CA LYS A 6 17.63 63.42 -4.37
C LYS A 6 16.57 62.96 -3.35
N ALA A 7 15.61 63.83 -3.02
CA ALA A 7 14.50 63.51 -2.14
C ALA A 7 13.50 62.53 -2.78
N LEU A 8 13.23 62.65 -4.09
CA LEU A 8 12.41 61.69 -4.82
C LEU A 8 13.15 60.39 -5.15
N GLY A 9 14.46 60.42 -5.38
CA GLY A 9 15.28 59.20 -5.59
C GLY A 9 15.37 58.33 -4.33
N LEU A 10 15.61 58.92 -3.15
CA LEU A 10 15.71 58.17 -1.89
C LEU A 10 14.35 57.71 -1.36
N SER A 11 13.29 58.52 -1.50
CA SER A 11 11.93 58.12 -1.07
C SER A 11 11.28 57.12 -2.02
N THR A 12 11.47 57.25 -3.34
CA THR A 12 10.97 56.27 -4.31
C THR A 12 11.74 54.97 -4.21
N THR A 13 13.07 55.00 -4.06
CA THR A 13 13.87 53.77 -3.87
C THR A 13 13.56 53.10 -2.53
N ARG A 14 13.39 53.86 -1.43
CA ARG A 14 12.96 53.29 -0.13
C ARG A 14 11.54 52.73 -0.18
N ARG A 15 10.60 53.42 -0.83
CA ARG A 15 9.23 52.93 -1.03
C ARG A 15 9.20 51.69 -1.91
N ALA A 16 9.98 51.68 -3.00
CA ALA A 16 10.13 50.52 -3.87
C ALA A 16 10.76 49.33 -3.12
N ALA A 17 11.78 49.57 -2.29
CA ALA A 17 12.39 48.56 -1.44
C ALA A 17 11.40 47.98 -0.42
N LEU A 18 10.59 48.84 0.22
CA LEU A 18 9.53 48.40 1.13
C LEU A 18 8.46 47.57 0.41
N VAL A 19 8.02 48.00 -0.78
CA VAL A 19 7.07 47.25 -1.60
C VAL A 19 7.65 45.89 -2.00
N ALA A 20 8.91 45.83 -2.42
CA ALA A 20 9.58 44.58 -2.76
C ALA A 20 9.65 43.62 -1.57
N ILE A 21 9.98 44.11 -0.37
CA ILE A 21 9.98 43.32 0.87
C ILE A 21 8.58 42.79 1.18
N VAL A 22 7.55 43.62 1.05
CA VAL A 22 6.15 43.22 1.30
C VAL A 22 5.69 42.16 0.30
N VAL A 23 6.02 42.30 -0.98
CA VAL A 23 5.72 41.31 -2.02
C VAL A 23 6.45 39.99 -1.73
N CYS A 24 7.73 40.05 -1.35
CA CYS A 24 8.48 38.86 -0.93
C CYS A 24 7.87 38.19 0.30
N ALA A 25 7.47 38.97 1.31
CA ALA A 25 6.81 38.45 2.50
C ALA A 25 5.49 37.75 2.16
N LEU A 26 4.63 38.39 1.33
CA LEU A 26 3.39 37.80 0.82
C LEU A 26 3.65 36.51 0.04
N ALA A 27 4.65 36.51 -0.84
CA ALA A 27 5.03 35.33 -1.61
C ALA A 27 5.47 34.18 -0.69
N PHE A 28 6.29 34.45 0.33
CA PHE A 28 6.70 33.45 1.32
C PHE A 28 5.53 32.94 2.19
N THR A 29 4.61 33.82 2.57
CA THR A 29 3.40 33.44 3.32
C THR A 29 2.50 32.51 2.52
N ILE A 30 2.41 32.70 1.19
CA ILE A 30 1.54 31.91 0.31
C ILE A 30 2.23 30.65 -0.23
N ALA A 31 3.55 30.63 -0.32
CA ALA A 31 4.32 29.50 -0.84
C ALA A 31 4.06 28.18 -0.09
N VAL A 32 3.90 28.24 1.24
CA VAL A 32 3.59 27.06 2.07
C VAL A 32 2.14 26.57 1.85
N PRO A 33 1.09 27.41 1.97
CA PRO A 33 -0.29 27.05 1.66
C PRO A 33 -0.49 26.46 0.26
N LEU A 34 0.22 26.98 -0.74
CA LEU A 34 0.06 26.55 -2.12
C LEU A 34 0.50 25.09 -2.33
N ARG A 35 1.63 24.69 -1.71
CA ARG A 35 2.08 23.29 -1.75
C ARG A 35 1.04 22.36 -1.11
N THR A 36 0.46 22.78 0.02
CA THR A 36 -0.50 21.96 0.78
C THR A 36 -1.81 21.84 0.03
N TYR A 37 -2.29 22.91 -0.62
CA TYR A 37 -3.50 22.88 -1.42
C TYR A 37 -3.39 21.93 -2.63
N LEU A 38 -2.23 21.95 -3.32
CA LEU A 38 -1.97 21.04 -4.44
C LEU A 38 -1.83 19.58 -3.98
N ALA A 39 -1.15 19.33 -2.85
CA ALA A 39 -1.03 17.99 -2.28
C ALA A 39 -2.37 17.45 -1.76
N GLN A 40 -3.20 18.29 -1.14
CA GLN A 40 -4.54 17.91 -0.66
C GLN A 40 -5.43 17.41 -1.80
N ARG A 41 -5.35 18.01 -2.99
CA ARG A 41 -6.19 17.60 -4.13
C ARG A 41 -5.83 16.22 -4.67
N ALA A 42 -4.55 15.84 -4.65
CA ALA A 42 -4.11 14.49 -5.03
C ALA A 42 -4.51 13.45 -3.98
N ASN A 43 -4.49 13.83 -2.70
CA ASN A 43 -4.87 12.94 -1.60
C ASN A 43 -6.35 12.58 -1.62
N VAL A 44 -7.25 13.52 -1.93
CA VAL A 44 -8.70 13.24 -1.99
C VAL A 44 -9.02 12.19 -3.05
N ALA A 45 -8.49 12.33 -4.26
CA ALA A 45 -8.74 11.36 -5.33
C ALA A 45 -8.13 9.98 -5.05
N ALA A 46 -7.00 9.92 -4.34
CA ALA A 46 -6.41 8.65 -3.91
C ALA A 46 -7.26 7.98 -2.82
N GLN A 47 -7.73 8.75 -1.83
CA GLN A 47 -8.56 8.26 -0.73
C GLN A 47 -9.94 7.78 -1.22
N GLU A 48 -10.56 8.48 -2.17
CA GLU A 48 -11.83 8.04 -2.76
C GLU A 48 -11.69 6.71 -3.51
N ARG A 49 -10.56 6.49 -4.21
CA ARG A 49 -10.27 5.20 -4.86
C ARG A 49 -10.06 4.09 -3.85
N GLU A 50 -9.32 4.36 -2.78
CA GLU A 50 -9.07 3.40 -1.71
C GLU A 50 -10.39 2.98 -1.04
N VAL A 51 -11.30 3.91 -0.77
CA VAL A 51 -12.63 3.60 -0.24
C VAL A 51 -13.40 2.68 -1.21
N ALA A 52 -13.44 3.02 -2.51
CA ALA A 52 -14.15 2.20 -3.49
C ALA A 52 -13.55 0.79 -3.63
N GLU A 53 -12.22 0.65 -3.55
CA GLU A 53 -11.52 -0.64 -3.56
C GLU A 53 -11.85 -1.47 -2.32
N LEU A 54 -11.86 -0.85 -1.13
CA LEU A 54 -12.19 -1.50 0.13
C LEU A 54 -13.65 -1.94 0.18
N GLU A 55 -14.58 -1.11 -0.29
CA GLU A 55 -16.01 -1.47 -0.39
C GLU A 55 -16.20 -2.69 -1.29
N ALA A 56 -15.54 -2.72 -2.47
CA ALA A 56 -15.59 -3.88 -3.36
C ALA A 56 -14.97 -5.14 -2.74
N GLU A 57 -13.92 -4.99 -1.92
CA GLU A 57 -13.30 -6.10 -1.21
C GLU A 57 -14.20 -6.64 -0.09
N VAL A 58 -14.86 -5.76 0.66
CA VAL A 58 -15.87 -6.13 1.65
C VAL A 58 -16.99 -6.94 0.99
N ASP A 59 -17.59 -6.43 -0.08
CA ASP A 59 -18.67 -7.12 -0.80
C ASP A 59 -18.25 -8.52 -1.27
N ARG A 60 -17.02 -8.62 -1.82
CA ARG A 60 -16.45 -9.89 -2.27
C ARG A 60 -16.27 -10.87 -1.10
N LEU A 61 -15.76 -10.39 0.03
CA LEU A 61 -15.53 -11.21 1.22
C LEU A 61 -16.84 -11.63 1.89
N GLU A 62 -17.85 -10.76 1.93
CA GLU A 62 -19.17 -11.09 2.45
C GLU A 62 -19.85 -12.15 1.59
N LYS A 63 -19.77 -12.02 0.26
CA LYS A 63 -20.25 -13.06 -0.66
C LYS A 63 -19.52 -14.38 -0.46
N ARG A 64 -18.18 -14.37 -0.36
CA ARG A 64 -17.38 -15.57 -0.07
C ARG A 64 -17.79 -16.21 1.26
N ARG A 65 -18.01 -15.39 2.28
CA ARG A 65 -18.46 -15.85 3.60
C ARG A 65 -19.83 -16.51 3.50
N ALA A 66 -20.77 -15.94 2.76
CA ALA A 66 -22.08 -16.53 2.54
C ALA A 66 -21.99 -17.87 1.79
N GLU A 67 -21.15 -17.96 0.76
CA GLU A 67 -20.90 -19.23 0.06
C GLU A 67 -20.31 -20.31 0.98
N LEU A 68 -19.40 -19.93 1.88
CA LEU A 68 -18.78 -20.85 2.85
C LEU A 68 -19.71 -21.27 4.00
N GLN A 69 -20.92 -20.70 4.10
CA GLN A 69 -21.93 -21.21 5.04
C GLN A 69 -22.55 -22.52 4.54
N ASP A 70 -22.45 -22.82 3.24
CA ASP A 70 -22.88 -24.10 2.68
C ASP A 70 -21.81 -25.18 2.93
N PRO A 71 -22.13 -26.27 3.65
CA PRO A 71 -21.19 -27.37 3.88
C PRO A 71 -20.66 -28.00 2.59
N ALA A 72 -21.43 -28.01 1.49
CA ALA A 72 -20.97 -28.55 0.21
C ALA A 72 -19.81 -27.72 -0.37
N GLN A 73 -19.84 -26.40 -0.17
CA GLN A 73 -18.73 -25.54 -0.58
C GLN A 73 -17.48 -25.76 0.25
N VAL A 74 -17.63 -25.90 1.57
CA VAL A 74 -16.51 -26.20 2.47
C VAL A 74 -15.85 -27.54 2.09
N GLU A 75 -16.65 -28.55 1.78
CA GLU A 75 -16.17 -29.85 1.35
C GLU A 75 -15.43 -29.78 0.00
N ALA A 76 -15.99 -29.05 -0.97
CA ALA A 76 -15.35 -28.83 -2.27
C ALA A 76 -14.02 -28.07 -2.14
N GLU A 77 -13.95 -27.08 -1.25
CA GLU A 77 -12.72 -26.34 -0.93
C GLU A 77 -11.66 -27.23 -0.28
N ALA A 78 -12.07 -28.04 0.71
CA ALA A 78 -11.19 -28.98 1.40
C ALA A 78 -10.63 -30.03 0.45
N ARG A 79 -11.46 -30.60 -0.43
CA ARG A 79 -11.01 -31.52 -1.50
C ARG A 79 -10.04 -30.82 -2.46
N ARG A 80 -10.37 -29.61 -2.92
CA ARG A 80 -9.58 -28.88 -3.94
C ARG A 80 -8.22 -28.43 -3.40
N ARG A 81 -8.20 -27.78 -2.23
CA ARG A 81 -7.01 -27.12 -1.66
C ARG A 81 -6.22 -28.02 -0.73
N LEU A 82 -6.90 -28.83 0.08
CA LEU A 82 -6.26 -29.65 1.11
C LEU A 82 -6.18 -31.14 0.73
N ARG A 83 -6.74 -31.54 -0.43
CA ARG A 83 -6.81 -32.94 -0.87
C ARG A 83 -7.49 -33.86 0.15
N TYR A 84 -8.38 -33.31 0.99
CA TYR A 84 -9.16 -34.10 1.95
C TYR A 84 -10.17 -34.99 1.22
N VAL A 85 -10.50 -36.12 1.82
CA VAL A 85 -11.50 -37.08 1.34
C VAL A 85 -12.36 -37.54 2.51
N MET A 86 -13.56 -38.06 2.22
CA MET A 86 -14.41 -38.58 3.28
C MET A 86 -13.89 -39.91 3.83
N PRO A 87 -14.19 -40.25 5.10
CA PRO A 87 -13.82 -41.55 5.65
C PRO A 87 -14.33 -42.69 4.76
N GLY A 88 -13.42 -43.57 4.32
CA GLY A 88 -13.72 -44.69 3.43
C GLY A 88 -13.50 -44.42 1.93
N GLU A 89 -13.20 -43.18 1.53
CA GLU A 89 -12.81 -42.85 0.15
C GLU A 89 -11.30 -43.06 -0.06
N THR A 90 -10.90 -43.54 -1.24
CA THR A 90 -9.48 -43.65 -1.64
C THR A 90 -9.11 -42.49 -2.57
N PRO A 91 -8.20 -41.59 -2.20
CA PRO A 91 -7.79 -40.47 -3.06
C PRO A 91 -6.92 -40.96 -4.23
N TYR A 92 -7.22 -40.49 -5.44
CA TYR A 92 -6.39 -40.72 -6.62
C TYR A 92 -5.72 -39.43 -7.06
N ILE A 93 -4.41 -39.48 -7.36
CA ILE A 93 -3.66 -38.37 -7.93
C ILE A 93 -3.22 -38.79 -9.33
N VAL A 94 -3.64 -38.03 -10.34
CA VAL A 94 -3.21 -38.26 -11.72
C VAL A 94 -1.74 -37.85 -11.84
N GLN A 95 -0.86 -38.85 -11.95
CA GLN A 95 0.53 -38.63 -12.32
C GLN A 95 0.63 -38.60 -13.84
N PHE A 96 0.94 -37.44 -14.39
CA PHE A 96 1.30 -37.35 -15.81
C PHE A 96 2.76 -37.82 -15.94
N PRO A 97 3.07 -38.76 -16.85
CA PRO A 97 4.44 -39.12 -17.15
C PRO A 97 5.11 -37.93 -17.84
N ASP A 98 5.79 -37.09 -17.07
CA ASP A 98 6.71 -36.12 -17.65
C ASP A 98 8.00 -36.85 -18.02
N SER A 99 8.46 -36.65 -19.25
CA SER A 99 9.76 -37.08 -19.80
C SER A 99 11.00 -36.61 -18.98
N ARG A 100 10.79 -35.91 -17.85
CA ARG A 100 11.79 -35.45 -16.88
C ARG A 100 11.89 -36.31 -15.60
N ALA A 101 11.29 -37.50 -15.57
CA ALA A 101 11.36 -38.44 -14.44
C ALA A 101 12.76 -39.05 -14.18
N ARG A 102 13.82 -38.23 -14.07
CA ARG A 102 15.16 -38.65 -13.59
C ARG A 102 15.82 -37.69 -12.59
N GLN A 103 15.09 -36.76 -11.99
CA GLN A 103 15.63 -36.04 -10.83
C GLN A 103 14.60 -36.07 -9.70
N GLY A 104 14.92 -36.80 -8.64
CA GLY A 104 14.32 -36.54 -7.33
C GLY A 104 13.46 -37.65 -6.72
N SER A 105 13.77 -38.92 -6.94
CA SER A 105 13.46 -39.95 -5.94
C SER A 105 14.73 -40.21 -5.11
N GLY A 106 14.81 -39.58 -3.93
CA GLY A 106 15.93 -39.73 -3.01
C GLY A 106 15.64 -39.02 -1.69
N THR A 107 15.59 -39.80 -0.63
CA THR A 107 15.33 -39.49 0.78
C THR A 107 16.32 -38.48 1.38
N ASP A 108 15.86 -37.79 2.44
CA ASP A 108 16.65 -37.18 3.53
C ASP A 108 17.21 -35.76 3.31
N GLU A 109 16.33 -34.76 3.43
CA GLU A 109 16.75 -33.42 3.89
C GLU A 109 16.21 -33.25 5.31
N ARG A 110 17.14 -33.19 6.28
CA ARG A 110 16.89 -32.77 7.65
C ARG A 110 15.89 -31.62 7.64
N SER A 111 14.74 -31.83 8.26
CA SER A 111 13.78 -30.77 8.59
C SER A 111 14.51 -29.74 9.44
N VAL A 112 15.07 -28.71 8.82
CA VAL A 112 15.21 -27.42 9.48
C VAL A 112 13.78 -26.97 9.62
N GLU A 113 13.19 -27.20 10.80
CA GLU A 113 11.86 -26.72 11.11
C GLU A 113 11.86 -25.22 10.85
N PRO A 114 11.12 -24.72 9.83
CA PRO A 114 11.09 -23.31 9.55
C PRO A 114 10.56 -22.64 10.82
N GLU A 115 11.29 -21.65 11.34
CA GLU A 115 10.81 -20.90 12.49
C GLU A 115 9.34 -20.51 12.26
N PRO A 116 8.45 -20.70 13.25
CA PRO A 116 7.08 -20.25 13.14
C PRO A 116 7.08 -18.78 12.76
N TRP A 117 6.29 -18.40 11.74
CA TRP A 117 6.22 -17.01 11.24
C TRP A 117 5.94 -15.97 12.36
N TYR A 118 5.29 -16.41 13.43
CA TYR A 118 5.02 -15.62 14.64
C TYR A 118 6.31 -15.25 15.39
N GLU A 119 7.30 -16.15 15.51
CA GLU A 119 8.61 -15.89 16.15
C GLU A 119 9.37 -14.80 15.36
N MET A 120 9.38 -14.91 14.02
CA MET A 120 10.00 -13.93 13.13
C MET A 120 9.39 -12.53 13.30
N LEU A 121 8.06 -12.46 13.49
CA LEU A 121 7.35 -11.20 13.70
C LEU A 121 7.70 -10.58 15.06
N TRP A 122 7.73 -11.37 16.13
CA TRP A 122 8.07 -10.86 17.47
C TRP A 122 9.52 -10.42 17.57
N ASN A 123 10.46 -11.17 16.99
CA ASN A 123 11.87 -10.80 16.95
C ASN A 123 12.09 -9.45 16.24
N SER A 124 11.33 -9.16 15.18
CA SER A 124 11.41 -7.87 14.45
C SER A 124 11.00 -6.65 15.29
N VAL A 125 10.21 -6.85 16.35
CA VAL A 125 9.75 -5.78 17.24
C VAL A 125 10.72 -5.58 18.40
N THR A 126 11.36 -6.65 18.87
CA THR A 126 12.26 -6.63 20.03
C THR A 126 13.71 -6.27 19.68
N GLU A 127 14.18 -6.48 18.45
CA GLU A 127 15.55 -6.15 18.01
C GLU A 127 15.77 -4.64 17.68
N ARG A 128 14.95 -3.73 18.19
CA ARG A 128 15.14 -2.27 17.99
C ARG A 128 16.07 -1.65 19.03
#